data_AF-A0AAN9IUG0-F1
#
_entry.id   AF-A0AAN9IUG0-F1
#
_cell.length_a   1.000
_cell.length_b   1.000
_cell.length_c   1.000
_cell.angle_alpha   90.00
_cell.angle_beta   90.00
_cell.angle_gamma   90.00
#
_symmetry.space_group_name_H-M   'P 1'
#
loop_
_entity.id
_entity.type
_entity.pdbx_description
1 polymer ?
#
loop_
_entity_poly.entity_id
_entity_poly.type
_entity_poly.pdbx_seq_one_letter_code
_entity_poly.pdbx_strand_id
1 'polypeptide(L)'
;MASLNGLYVVMAFMISFNLLINTSLSYDKIKSSQGPSTDINHAPRPLSAYEKYLSDCSQKLKPHCGQQIFFSVFIGNQTVSNDCCLSLVNDMGKSCHVDLTRYAVQLPLFKKNQTQILNRCQKVWTECSYLLSPSSI
;
A
#
# COMPACT_ATOMS: atom_id res chain seq x y z
N MET A 1 -34.55 -25.94 -11.96
CA MET A 1 -33.72 -27.01 -12.53
C MET A 1 -32.55 -26.36 -13.26
N ALA A 2 -31.37 -26.31 -12.64
CA ALA A 2 -30.17 -25.82 -13.32
C ALA A 2 -29.79 -26.84 -14.40
N SER A 3 -29.58 -26.40 -15.64
CA SER A 3 -29.16 -27.30 -16.71
C SER A 3 -27.78 -27.88 -16.37
N LEU A 4 -27.53 -29.14 -16.75
CA LEU A 4 -26.25 -29.82 -16.53
C LEU A 4 -25.06 -28.97 -17.04
N ASN A 5 -25.27 -28.27 -18.16
CA ASN A 5 -24.31 -27.35 -18.76
C ASN A 5 -24.04 -26.13 -17.89
N GLY A 6 -25.06 -25.57 -17.22
CA GLY A 6 -24.91 -24.46 -16.30
C GLY A 6 -24.15 -24.84 -15.04
N LEU A 7 -24.38 -26.05 -14.50
CA LEU A 7 -23.63 -26.58 -13.37
C LEU A 7 -22.15 -26.80 -13.73
N TYR A 8 -21.86 -27.32 -14.93
CA TYR A 8 -20.49 -27.50 -15.42
C TYR A 8 -19.73 -26.17 -15.52
N VAL A 9 -20.39 -25.12 -16.02
CA VAL A 9 -19.79 -23.77 -16.15
C VAL A 9 -19.44 -23.19 -14.79
N VAL A 10 -20.35 -23.27 -13.80
CA VAL A 10 -20.10 -22.76 -12.44
C VAL A 10 -18.97 -23.52 -11.77
N MET A 11 -18.95 -24.85 -11.89
CA MET A 11 -17.86 -25.67 -11.33
C MET A 11 -16.52 -25.36 -11.99
N ALA A 12 -16.50 -25.18 -13.31
CA ALA A 12 -15.29 -24.78 -14.04
C ALA A 12 -14.76 -23.43 -13.53
N PHE A 13 -15.63 -22.44 -13.34
CA PHE A 13 -15.22 -21.15 -12.77
C PHE A 13 -14.63 -21.31 -11.36
N MET A 14 -15.29 -22.03 -10.46
CA MET A 14 -14.79 -22.21 -9.09
C MET A 14 -13.43 -22.93 -9.07
N ILE A 15 -13.24 -23.94 -9.91
CA ILE A 15 -11.95 -24.65 -10.03
C ILE A 15 -10.86 -23.72 -10.57
N SER A 16 -11.17 -22.92 -11.61
CA SER A 16 -10.24 -21.93 -12.15
C SER A 16 -9.87 -20.84 -11.13
N PHE A 17 -10.83 -20.33 -10.35
CA PHE A 17 -10.55 -19.37 -9.29
C PHE A 17 -9.65 -19.95 -8.20
N ASN A 18 -9.87 -21.20 -7.76
CA ASN A 18 -9.01 -21.87 -6.78
C ASN A 18 -7.58 -22.11 -7.30
N LEU A 19 -7.44 -22.47 -8.58
CA LEU A 19 -6.13 -22.60 -9.24
C LEU A 19 -5.38 -21.26 -9.27
N LEU A 20 -6.07 -20.16 -9.54
CA LEU A 20 -5.48 -18.82 -9.54
C LEU A 20 -5.03 -18.39 -8.13
N ILE A 21 -5.82 -18.69 -7.09
CA ILE A 21 -5.47 -18.37 -5.68
C ILE A 21 -4.25 -19.17 -5.20
N ASN A 22 -4.15 -20.46 -5.52
CA ASN A 22 -2.97 -21.26 -5.19
C ASN A 22 -1.73 -20.81 -5.96
N THR A 23 -1.92 -20.34 -7.20
CA THR A 23 -0.82 -19.80 -8.02
C THR A 23 -0.34 -18.46 -7.50
N SER A 24 -1.20 -17.58 -6.97
CA SER A 24 -0.76 -16.30 -6.38
C SER A 24 0.06 -16.49 -5.11
N LEU A 25 -0.32 -17.42 -4.23
CA LEU A 25 0.49 -17.78 -3.04
C LEU A 25 1.84 -18.41 -3.43
N SER A 26 1.89 -19.16 -4.53
CA SER A 26 3.14 -19.72 -5.04
C SER A 26 3.98 -18.70 -5.84
N TYR A 27 3.35 -17.72 -6.48
CA TYR A 27 4.04 -16.67 -7.26
C TYR A 27 4.73 -15.65 -6.35
N ASP A 28 4.15 -15.34 -5.20
CA ASP A 28 4.81 -14.52 -4.16
C ASP A 28 6.08 -15.20 -3.62
N LYS A 29 6.21 -16.53 -3.75
CA LYS A 29 7.43 -17.27 -3.41
C LYS A 29 8.49 -17.27 -4.53
N ILE A 30 8.09 -17.08 -5.79
CA ILE A 30 8.96 -17.30 -6.97
C ILE A 30 9.47 -15.98 -7.59
N LYS A 31 8.83 -14.83 -7.35
CA LYS A 31 9.33 -13.52 -7.85
C LYS A 31 10.30 -12.81 -6.89
N SER A 32 11.10 -13.58 -6.16
CA SER A 32 12.41 -13.13 -5.65
C SER A 32 13.49 -13.82 -6.48
N SER A 33 13.60 -13.45 -7.75
CA SER A 33 14.71 -13.87 -8.62
C SER A 33 15.56 -12.65 -8.93
N GLN A 34 16.55 -12.41 -8.09
CA GLN A 34 17.72 -11.62 -8.43
C GLN A 34 18.98 -12.46 -8.13
N GLY A 35 19.55 -13.04 -9.20
CA GLY A 35 20.98 -13.41 -9.28
C GLY A 35 21.42 -14.73 -8.65
N PRO A 36 22.66 -15.19 -8.97
CA PRO A 36 23.24 -16.42 -8.44
C PRO A 36 23.21 -16.44 -6.92
N SER A 37 22.66 -17.52 -6.35
CA SER A 37 22.59 -17.75 -4.92
C SER A 37 23.98 -17.99 -4.33
N THR A 38 24.62 -16.92 -3.87
CA THR A 38 25.54 -17.01 -2.75
C THR A 38 24.71 -16.88 -1.48
N ASP A 39 24.48 -18.01 -0.81
CA ASP A 39 24.07 -18.03 0.59
C ASP A 39 25.17 -17.33 1.40
N ILE A 40 24.98 -16.02 1.61
CA ILE A 40 25.68 -15.29 2.65
C ILE A 40 24.61 -14.94 3.65
N ASN A 41 24.77 -15.46 4.87
CA ASN A 41 24.12 -15.00 6.09
C ASN A 41 24.32 -13.49 6.27
N HIS A 42 23.64 -12.67 5.48
CA HIS A 42 23.59 -11.23 5.63
C HIS A 42 22.44 -10.96 6.59
N ALA A 43 22.78 -10.88 7.88
CA ALA A 43 21.93 -10.18 8.82
C ALA A 43 21.57 -8.81 8.22
N PRO A 44 20.28 -8.42 8.18
CA PRO A 44 19.88 -7.11 7.69
C PRO A 44 20.72 -6.03 8.38
N ARG A 45 21.24 -5.07 7.59
CA ARG A 45 21.96 -3.95 8.19
C ARG A 45 21.08 -3.29 9.25
N PRO A 46 21.64 -2.85 10.39
CA PRO A 46 20.88 -2.08 11.36
C PRO A 46 20.23 -0.87 10.68
N LEU A 47 18.94 -0.65 10.98
CA LEU A 47 18.24 0.55 10.52
C LEU A 47 18.91 1.77 11.16
N SER A 48 19.15 2.79 10.35
CA SER A 48 19.48 4.11 10.87
C SER A 48 18.35 4.63 11.77
N ALA A 49 18.65 5.60 12.64
CA ALA A 49 17.64 6.24 13.47
C ALA A 49 16.48 6.81 12.63
N TYR A 50 16.78 7.32 11.43
CA TYR A 50 15.77 7.83 10.52
C TYR A 50 14.90 6.72 9.93
N GLU A 51 15.48 5.59 9.51
CA GLU A 51 14.71 4.45 9.01
C GLU A 51 13.83 3.83 10.09
N LYS A 52 14.29 3.81 11.35
CA LYS A 52 13.46 3.41 12.49
C LYS A 52 12.28 4.37 12.67
N TYR A 53 12.51 5.68 12.65
CA TYR A 53 11.44 6.69 12.69
C TYR A 53 10.40 6.48 11.58
N LEU A 54 10.84 6.23 10.34
CA LEU A 54 9.93 5.97 9.22
C LEU A 54 9.15 4.66 9.41
N SER A 55 9.79 3.61 9.92
CA SER A 55 9.13 2.36 10.29
C SER A 55 8.03 2.61 11.33
N ASP A 56 8.36 3.33 12.41
CA ASP A 56 7.40 3.67 13.46
C ASP A 56 6.24 4.52 12.90
N CYS A 57 6.52 5.45 12.00
CA CYS A 57 5.49 6.22 11.30
C CYS A 57 4.52 5.33 10.50
N SER A 58 5.02 4.30 9.81
CA SER A 58 4.18 3.41 8.99
C SER A 58 3.23 2.56 9.83
N GLN A 59 3.63 2.25 11.07
CA GLN A 59 2.85 1.45 12.01
C GLN A 59 1.69 2.21 12.68
N LYS A 60 1.68 3.55 12.58
CA LYS A 60 0.61 4.37 13.16
C LYS A 60 -0.72 4.27 12.39
N LEU A 61 -0.69 3.87 11.13
CA LEU A 61 -1.90 3.68 10.34
C LEU A 61 -2.53 2.32 10.62
N LYS A 62 -3.87 2.26 10.62
CA LYS A 62 -4.57 0.99 10.51
C LYS A 62 -4.17 0.27 9.21
N PRO A 63 -3.97 -1.07 9.19
CA PRO A 63 -3.45 -1.77 8.01
C PRO A 63 -4.21 -1.51 6.70
N HIS A 64 -5.55 -1.51 6.73
CA HIS A 64 -6.36 -1.24 5.54
C HIS A 64 -6.22 0.20 5.02
N CYS A 65 -5.92 1.15 5.92
CA CYS A 65 -5.71 2.55 5.56
C CYS A 65 -4.36 2.79 4.89
N GLY A 66 -3.31 2.05 5.30
CA GLY A 66 -2.01 2.08 4.63
C GLY A 66 -2.14 1.79 3.13
N GLN A 67 -2.93 0.78 2.77
CA GLN A 67 -3.18 0.43 1.36
C GLN A 67 -3.90 1.55 0.61
N GLN A 68 -5.01 2.08 1.15
CA GLN A 68 -5.76 3.17 0.49
C GLN A 68 -4.88 4.40 0.27
N ILE A 69 -4.15 4.83 1.31
CA ILE A 69 -3.27 6.00 1.24
C ILE A 69 -2.16 5.76 0.22
N PHE A 70 -1.57 4.57 0.18
CA PHE A 70 -0.57 4.22 -0.83
C PHE A 70 -1.13 4.36 -2.25
N PHE A 71 -2.28 3.75 -2.54
CA PHE A 71 -2.87 3.83 -3.88
C PHE A 71 -3.33 5.24 -4.24
N SER A 72 -3.85 6.02 -3.29
CA SER A 72 -4.20 7.43 -3.52
C SER A 72 -2.98 8.31 -3.79
N VAL A 73 -1.88 8.14 -3.07
CA VAL A 73 -0.69 9.00 -3.19
C VAL A 73 0.23 8.56 -4.32
N PHE A 74 0.58 7.28 -4.40
CA PHE A 74 1.60 6.79 -5.33
C PHE A 74 1.02 6.46 -6.71
N ILE A 75 -0.21 5.95 -6.77
CA ILE A 75 -0.86 5.54 -8.02
C ILE A 75 -1.84 6.61 -8.51
N GLY A 76 -2.62 7.20 -7.60
CA GLY A 76 -3.59 8.25 -7.89
C GLY A 76 -4.92 7.72 -8.43
N ASN A 77 -5.25 6.45 -8.20
CA ASN A 77 -6.46 5.79 -8.72
C ASN A 77 -7.48 5.41 -7.64
N GLN A 78 -7.25 5.82 -6.39
CA GLN A 78 -8.15 5.56 -5.27
C GLN A 78 -8.44 6.83 -4.47
N THR A 79 -9.59 6.87 -3.83
CA THR A 79 -9.98 7.87 -2.82
C THR A 79 -9.73 7.31 -1.42
N VAL A 80 -9.40 8.17 -0.46
CA VAL A 80 -9.26 7.79 0.95
C VAL A 80 -10.61 7.87 1.63
N SER A 81 -11.02 6.79 2.30
CA SER A 81 -12.26 6.77 3.08
C SER A 81 -12.20 7.67 4.32
N ASN A 82 -13.35 8.08 4.87
CA ASN A 82 -13.40 8.91 6.07
C ASN A 82 -12.70 8.27 7.27
N ASP A 83 -12.89 6.97 7.53
CA ASP A 83 -12.18 6.25 8.61
C ASP A 83 -10.65 6.32 8.42
N CYS A 84 -10.18 6.19 7.18
CA CYS A 84 -8.76 6.29 6.89
C CYS A 84 -8.23 7.72 6.91
N CYS A 85 -9.06 8.72 6.60
CA CYS A 85 -8.71 10.12 6.85
C CYS A 85 -8.57 10.41 8.34
N LEU A 86 -9.46 9.88 9.19
CA LEU A 86 -9.36 9.99 10.65
C LEU A 86 -8.05 9.37 11.13
N SER A 87 -7.71 8.15 10.68
CA SER A 87 -6.47 7.49 11.07
C SER A 87 -5.22 8.23 10.57
N LEU A 88 -5.25 8.74 9.33
CA LEU A 88 -4.17 9.55 8.78
C LEU A 88 -3.91 10.81 9.61
N VAL A 89 -4.96 11.54 9.98
CA VAL A 89 -4.81 12.83 10.66
C VAL A 89 -4.52 12.65 12.15
N ASN A 90 -5.25 11.76 12.83
CA ASN A 90 -5.20 11.62 14.28
C ASN A 90 -4.09 10.67 14.74
N ASP A 91 -3.88 9.55 14.04
CA ASP A 91 -2.96 8.51 14.49
C ASP A 91 -1.56 8.73 13.88
N MET A 92 -1.48 8.87 12.55
CA MET A 92 -0.21 9.00 11.83
C MET A 92 0.38 10.41 11.93
N GLY A 93 -0.42 11.41 11.58
CA GLY A 93 -0.04 12.82 11.57
C GLY A 93 0.76 13.25 10.33
N LYS A 94 0.81 14.58 10.11
CA LYS A 94 1.34 15.19 8.88
C LYS A 94 2.80 14.85 8.62
N SER A 95 3.65 14.98 9.65
CA SER A 95 5.09 14.79 9.51
C SER A 95 5.41 13.37 9.06
N CYS A 96 4.80 12.36 9.70
CA CYS A 96 4.98 10.97 9.30
C CYS A 96 4.54 10.73 7.85
N HIS A 97 3.36 11.20 7.46
CA HIS A 97 2.84 11.04 6.10
C HIS A 97 3.77 11.65 5.04
N VAL A 98 4.22 12.87 5.29
CA VAL A 98 5.08 13.61 4.36
C VAL A 98 6.48 13.01 4.31
N ASP A 99 7.07 12.67 5.44
CA ASP A 99 8.45 12.17 5.50
C ASP A 99 8.57 10.76 4.91
N LEU A 100 7.61 9.88 5.17
CA LEU A 100 7.54 8.58 4.51
C LEU A 100 7.44 8.73 2.99
N THR A 101 6.59 9.64 2.52
CA THR A 101 6.45 9.87 1.08
C THR A 101 7.73 10.46 0.49
N ARG A 102 8.36 11.43 1.15
CA ARG A 102 9.64 12.04 0.71
C ARG A 102 10.76 11.02 0.64
N TYR A 103 10.84 10.12 1.61
CA TYR A 103 11.80 9.02 1.59
C TYR A 103 11.51 8.08 0.41
N ALA A 104 10.25 7.66 0.25
CA ALA A 104 9.85 6.72 -0.80
C ALA A 104 10.14 7.28 -2.21
N VAL A 105 9.90 8.57 -2.47
CA VAL A 105 10.17 9.14 -3.81
C VAL A 105 11.65 9.21 -4.18
N GLN A 106 12.58 9.02 -3.23
CA GLN A 106 14.00 8.85 -3.55
C GLN A 106 14.30 7.46 -4.14
N LEU A 107 13.43 6.48 -3.92
CA LEU A 107 13.60 5.14 -4.46
C LEU A 107 13.46 5.17 -6.00
N PRO A 108 14.30 4.42 -6.74
CA PRO A 108 14.28 4.39 -8.20
C PRO A 108 12.89 4.13 -8.80
N LEU A 109 12.08 3.30 -8.12
CA LEU A 109 10.71 2.96 -8.53
C LEU A 109 9.79 4.18 -8.66
N PHE A 110 9.96 5.18 -7.79
CA PHE A 110 9.06 6.33 -7.69
C PHE A 110 9.67 7.64 -8.20
N LYS A 111 10.99 7.67 -8.40
CA LYS A 111 11.75 8.87 -8.76
C LYS A 111 11.22 9.59 -10.00
N LYS A 112 10.78 8.84 -11.03
CA LYS A 112 10.20 9.42 -12.27
C LYS A 112 8.93 10.23 -12.02
N ASN A 113 8.13 9.82 -11.04
CA ASN A 113 6.83 10.42 -10.73
C ASN A 113 6.85 11.26 -9.44
N GLN A 114 8.05 11.56 -8.91
CA GLN A 114 8.24 12.23 -7.62
C GLN A 114 7.34 13.45 -7.44
N THR A 115 7.33 14.39 -8.39
CA THR A 115 6.52 15.61 -8.31
C THR A 115 5.02 15.30 -8.19
N GLN A 116 4.52 14.35 -8.98
CA GLN A 116 3.10 13.97 -8.96
C GLN A 116 2.73 13.31 -7.63
N ILE A 117 3.60 12.43 -7.12
CA ILE A 117 3.41 11.74 -5.84
C ILE A 117 3.39 12.76 -4.69
N LEU A 118 4.33 13.70 -4.66
CA LEU A 118 4.37 14.75 -3.62
C LEU A 118 3.14 15.67 -3.68
N ASN A 119 2.66 16.02 -4.87
CA ASN A 119 1.43 16.80 -5.03
C ASN A 119 0.21 16.04 -4.49
N ARG A 120 0.08 14.75 -4.80
CA ARG A 120 -1.01 13.92 -4.27
C ARG A 120 -0.89 13.72 -2.76
N CYS A 121 0.32 13.56 -2.23
CA CYS A 121 0.58 13.48 -0.80
C CYS A 121 0.01 14.70 -0.05
N GLN A 122 0.29 15.90 -0.57
CA GLN A 122 -0.23 17.15 -0.01
C GLN A 122 -1.74 17.26 -0.17
N LYS A 123 -2.28 16.90 -1.35
CA LYS A 123 -3.72 16.90 -1.63
C LYS A 123 -4.49 16.01 -0.65
N VAL A 124 -4.08 14.74 -0.51
CA VAL A 124 -4.70 13.77 0.41
C VAL A 124 -4.70 14.28 1.85
N TRP A 125 -3.57 14.86 2.31
CA TRP A 125 -3.52 15.45 3.65
C TRP A 125 -4.54 16.60 3.79
N THR A 126 -4.55 17.54 2.84
CA THR A 126 -5.45 18.69 2.87
C THR A 126 -6.92 18.25 2.90
N GLU A 127 -7.31 17.32 2.01
CA GLU A 127 -8.67 16.78 1.95
C GLU A 127 -9.08 16.11 3.27
N CYS A 128 -8.23 15.22 3.82
CA CYS A 128 -8.52 14.55 5.08
C CYS A 128 -8.55 15.52 6.27
N SER A 129 -7.67 16.52 6.29
CA SER A 129 -7.64 17.52 7.37
C SER A 129 -8.86 18.44 7.37
N TYR A 130 -9.42 18.72 6.19
CA TYR A 130 -10.60 19.56 6.06
C TYR A 130 -11.84 18.88 6.65
N LEU A 131 -11.99 17.56 6.45
CA LEU A 131 -13.08 16.77 7.04
C LEU A 131 -13.14 16.83 8.57
N LEU A 132 -12.00 17.11 9.21
CA LEU A 132 -11.87 17.23 10.66
C LEU A 132 -11.92 18.68 11.16
N SER A 133 -12.08 19.64 10.25
CA SER A 133 -12.20 21.04 10.63
C SER A 133 -13.59 21.32 11.22
N PRO A 134 -13.70 22.14 12.30
CA PRO A 134 -14.98 22.46 12.93
C PRO A 134 -16.02 23.12 12.00
N SER A 135 -15.58 23.62 10.84
CA SER A 135 -16.43 24.30 9.85
C SER A 135 -17.16 23.35 8.90
N SER A 136 -16.91 22.04 9.01
CA SER A 136 -17.43 21.01 8.11
C SER A 136 -18.59 20.19 8.70
N ILE A 137 -19.06 20.55 9.91
CA ILE A 137 -20.22 19.96 10.61
C ILE A 137 -21.29 21.04 10.80
#